data_AF-A0A535N3M7-F1
#
_entry.id   AF-A0A535N3M7-F1
#
_cell.length_a   1.000
_cell.length_b   1.000
_cell.length_c   1.000
_cell.angle_alpha   90.00
_cell.angle_beta   90.00
_cell.angle_gamma   90.00
#
_symmetry.space_group_name_H-M   'P 1'
#
loop_
_entity.id
_entity.type
_entity.pdbx_description
1 polymer ?
#
loop_
_entity_poly.entity_id
_entity_poly.type
_entity_poly.pdbx_seq_one_letter_code
_entity_poly.pdbx_strand_id
1 'polypeptide(L)'
;MPRLQPATGTLVVIAAGRSATTLPPSALMVRQAGDSWSAVGSVSGSVPAAPDQRQLLVASVPAGTYDGVRLGDATQPVAIAVVAGQVEPLLLGVESGRLIAGAVYAGNDDVNLGLGELAGKFVAMPGFDLTDQSGHAFNLGSIAGKDVVVAAFHTTCHETCPLYAALFFQLSKQTKGTVSLVEVTTDPTTDTPAVLATYARQIGATWTFATGTSAQVASFWKPFAVELATGDTHTSTLALIDRHGYMRLVYRGVPKVGSEIPPSLVTSLSAQGLSELASGGDGWGAPDVLQALGTIARVEQSLEPAGGKAPDFTLVSTDGSTVRLADLLGKPLVINFWATYCPPCKAEMPLLSRSLATRPGVTLVLINEGESRDAAQSFLSGLKIDRPALLDSDLKVGRAYGLSALPMTIFVRSDGTIDRKQIGQLDQRVLDAELSNLSSQ
;
A
#
# COMPACT_ATOMS: atom_id res chain seq x y z
N MET A 1 14.47 -40.57 23.99
CA MET A 1 15.41 -40.14 22.94
C MET A 1 15.25 -38.64 22.76
N PRO A 2 16.31 -37.82 22.88
CA PRO A 2 16.19 -36.39 22.58
C PRO A 2 15.85 -36.25 21.09
N ARG A 3 14.78 -35.50 20.77
CA ARG A 3 14.39 -35.22 19.38
C ARG A 3 15.55 -34.46 18.73
N LEU A 4 16.21 -35.07 17.75
CA LEU A 4 17.18 -34.41 16.89
C LEU A 4 16.46 -33.22 16.22
N GLN A 5 16.76 -32.01 16.66
CA GLN A 5 16.33 -30.82 15.92
C GLN A 5 17.11 -30.79 14.60
N PRO A 6 16.45 -30.57 13.45
CA PRO A 6 17.16 -30.46 12.18
C PRO A 6 18.14 -29.28 12.23
N ALA A 7 19.38 -29.47 11.79
CA ALA A 7 20.40 -28.42 11.74
C ALA A 7 20.17 -27.41 10.57
N THR A 8 19.12 -27.63 9.78
CA THR A 8 18.84 -26.93 8.53
C THR A 8 17.40 -26.41 8.50
N GLY A 9 17.19 -25.28 7.86
CA GLY A 9 15.89 -24.83 7.38
C GLY A 9 15.66 -25.22 5.91
N THR A 10 14.50 -24.86 5.37
CA THR A 10 14.13 -25.07 3.97
C THR A 10 14.03 -23.73 3.27
N LEU A 11 14.86 -23.48 2.26
CA LEU A 11 14.78 -22.30 1.41
C LEU A 11 13.97 -22.64 0.15
N VAL A 12 12.81 -21.99 -0.02
CA VAL A 12 11.95 -22.14 -1.20
C VAL A 12 12.22 -20.98 -2.14
N VAL A 13 12.91 -21.25 -3.25
CA VAL A 13 13.28 -20.24 -4.24
C VAL A 13 12.17 -20.14 -5.26
N ILE A 14 11.63 -18.93 -5.39
CA ILE A 14 10.54 -18.57 -6.29
C ILE A 14 11.04 -17.50 -7.23
N ALA A 15 10.46 -17.40 -8.43
CA ALA A 15 10.72 -16.31 -9.34
C ALA A 15 9.43 -15.76 -9.96
N ALA A 16 9.45 -14.45 -10.17
CA ALA A 16 8.46 -13.72 -10.93
C ALA A 16 9.17 -12.60 -11.72
N GLY A 17 8.60 -12.18 -12.85
CA GLY A 17 9.12 -11.07 -13.63
C GLY A 17 8.13 -9.91 -13.73
N ARG A 18 8.60 -8.75 -14.18
CA ARG A 18 7.68 -7.65 -14.57
C ARG A 18 6.84 -8.00 -15.80
N SER A 19 7.35 -8.93 -16.59
CA SER A 19 6.70 -9.58 -17.71
C SER A 19 7.13 -11.05 -17.75
N ALA A 20 6.37 -11.89 -18.44
CA ALA A 20 6.74 -13.29 -18.61
C ALA A 20 8.09 -13.38 -19.34
N THR A 21 9.01 -14.15 -18.76
CA THR A 21 10.38 -14.28 -19.25
C THR A 21 10.89 -15.70 -19.06
N THR A 22 12.15 -15.97 -19.43
CA THR A 22 12.79 -17.27 -19.22
C THR A 22 14.14 -17.06 -18.58
N LEU A 23 14.38 -17.73 -17.46
CA LEU A 23 15.66 -17.71 -16.77
C LEU A 23 16.59 -18.78 -17.39
N PRO A 24 17.78 -18.40 -17.89
CA PRO A 24 18.76 -19.37 -18.35
C PRO A 24 19.30 -20.19 -17.17
N PRO A 25 19.80 -21.42 -17.41
CA PRO A 25 20.48 -22.21 -16.38
C PRO A 25 21.55 -21.40 -15.66
N SER A 26 21.30 -21.15 -14.38
CA SER A 26 22.14 -20.29 -13.55
C SER A 26 22.38 -20.97 -12.21
N ALA A 27 23.60 -20.85 -11.68
CA ALA A 27 23.90 -21.28 -10.32
C ALA A 27 23.35 -20.25 -9.32
N LEU A 28 22.64 -20.72 -8.30
CA LEU A 28 22.15 -19.92 -7.20
C LEU A 28 23.01 -20.16 -5.97
N MET A 29 23.47 -19.08 -5.36
CA MET A 29 24.31 -19.10 -4.17
C MET A 29 23.80 -18.09 -3.13
N VAL A 30 24.01 -18.40 -1.86
CA VAL A 30 23.74 -17.51 -0.72
C VAL A 30 25.03 -17.25 0.04
N ARG A 31 25.15 -16.08 0.66
CA ARG A 31 26.30 -15.71 1.49
C ARG A 31 25.88 -15.63 2.95
N GLN A 32 26.51 -16.42 3.81
CA GLN A 32 26.31 -16.32 5.25
C GLN A 32 27.06 -15.09 5.77
N ALA A 33 26.47 -14.34 6.70
CA ALA A 33 27.02 -13.07 7.16
C ALA A 33 28.43 -13.28 7.78
N GLY A 34 29.46 -12.73 7.13
CA GLY A 34 30.87 -12.87 7.55
C GLY A 34 31.61 -14.10 7.02
N ASP A 35 31.02 -14.86 6.09
CA ASP A 35 31.56 -16.12 5.54
C ASP A 35 31.60 -16.12 3.99
N SER A 36 31.90 -17.27 3.40
CA SER A 36 32.01 -17.58 1.98
C SER A 36 30.66 -17.92 1.31
N TRP A 37 30.61 -17.76 -0.01
CA TRP A 37 29.42 -18.09 -0.81
C TRP A 37 29.15 -19.60 -0.84
N SER A 38 27.95 -19.99 -0.45
CA SER A 38 27.49 -21.39 -0.46
C SER A 38 26.52 -21.65 -1.60
N ALA A 39 26.72 -22.75 -2.33
CA ALA A 39 25.83 -23.15 -3.41
C ALA A 39 24.50 -23.67 -2.86
N VAL A 40 23.39 -23.13 -3.36
CA VAL A 40 22.03 -23.59 -3.05
C VAL A 40 21.57 -24.60 -4.10
N GLY A 41 21.90 -24.37 -5.37
CA GLY A 41 21.55 -25.25 -6.48
C GLY A 41 21.64 -24.55 -7.84
N SER A 42 20.96 -25.08 -8.84
CA SER A 42 20.79 -24.43 -10.15
C SER A 42 19.32 -24.19 -10.45
N VAL A 43 19.01 -23.06 -11.05
CA VAL A 43 17.66 -22.64 -11.41
C VAL A 43 17.58 -22.30 -12.90
N SER A 44 16.43 -22.58 -13.53
CA SER A 44 16.18 -22.29 -14.94
C SER A 44 14.68 -22.39 -15.28
N GLY A 45 14.31 -21.92 -16.47
CA GLY A 45 13.00 -22.16 -17.08
C GLY A 45 12.12 -20.91 -17.18
N SER A 46 10.87 -21.10 -17.62
CA SER A 46 9.88 -20.03 -17.71
C SER A 46 9.61 -19.39 -16.35
N VAL A 47 9.55 -18.06 -16.33
CA VAL A 47 9.22 -17.23 -15.17
C VAL A 47 7.98 -16.41 -15.56
N PRO A 48 6.85 -16.55 -14.86
CA PRO A 48 5.64 -15.79 -15.19
C PRO A 48 5.79 -14.32 -14.82
N ALA A 49 4.89 -13.48 -15.35
CA ALA A 49 4.76 -12.10 -14.88
C ALA A 49 4.12 -12.10 -13.49
N ALA A 50 4.61 -11.27 -12.59
CA ALA A 50 3.95 -11.02 -11.31
C ALA A 50 2.52 -10.50 -11.55
N PRO A 51 1.54 -10.84 -10.68
CA PRO A 51 1.72 -11.48 -9.38
C PRO A 51 1.86 -13.00 -9.42
N ASP A 52 1.75 -13.63 -10.60
CA ASP A 52 2.01 -15.06 -10.73
C ASP A 52 3.50 -15.33 -10.45
N GLN A 53 3.76 -16.46 -9.83
CA GLN A 53 5.10 -16.85 -9.41
C GLN A 53 5.34 -18.33 -9.68
N ARG A 54 6.60 -18.69 -9.85
CA ARG A 54 7.01 -20.08 -10.06
C ARG A 54 8.07 -20.48 -9.05
N GLN A 55 7.82 -21.59 -8.36
CA GLN A 55 8.87 -22.25 -7.58
C GLN A 55 9.93 -22.83 -8.53
N LEU A 56 11.18 -22.40 -8.36
CA LEU A 56 12.32 -22.85 -9.14
C LEU A 56 13.09 -23.97 -8.43
N LEU A 57 13.24 -23.87 -7.12
CA LEU A 57 14.06 -24.77 -6.32
C LEU A 57 13.54 -24.82 -4.87
N VAL A 58 13.67 -25.97 -4.23
CA VAL A 58 13.55 -26.12 -2.78
C VAL A 58 14.86 -26.75 -2.29
N ALA A 59 15.54 -26.09 -1.36
CA ALA A 59 16.84 -26.54 -0.89
C ALA A 59 16.90 -26.54 0.64
N SER A 60 17.56 -27.55 1.22
CA SER A 60 17.90 -27.53 2.64
C SER A 60 19.16 -26.72 2.84
N VAL A 61 19.08 -25.70 3.69
CA VAL A 61 20.16 -24.73 3.93
C VAL A 61 20.46 -24.70 5.44
N PRO A 62 21.73 -24.63 5.87
CA PRO A 62 22.06 -24.52 7.30
C PRO A 62 21.31 -23.37 7.97
N ALA A 63 20.81 -23.59 9.19
CA ALA A 63 20.18 -22.52 9.95
C ALA A 63 21.20 -21.42 10.24
N GLY A 64 20.80 -20.15 10.05
CA GLY A 64 21.70 -19.01 10.17
C GLY A 64 21.19 -17.76 9.46
N THR A 65 21.97 -16.68 9.55
CA THR A 65 21.71 -15.41 8.89
C THR A 65 22.56 -15.25 7.63
N TYR A 66 21.92 -14.88 6.54
CA TYR A 66 22.54 -14.65 5.24
C TYR A 66 22.31 -13.20 4.82
N ASP A 67 23.26 -12.63 4.09
CA ASP A 67 23.28 -11.20 3.75
C ASP A 67 23.40 -10.94 2.23
N GLY A 68 23.35 -12.00 1.42
CA GLY A 68 23.39 -11.85 -0.04
C GLY A 68 23.00 -13.10 -0.81
N VAL A 69 22.53 -12.86 -2.03
CA VAL A 69 22.20 -13.86 -3.04
C VAL A 69 22.99 -13.58 -4.31
N ARG A 70 23.47 -14.64 -4.95
CA ARG A 70 24.12 -14.57 -6.27
C ARG A 70 23.46 -15.54 -7.23
N LEU A 71 23.06 -15.03 -8.39
CA LEU A 71 22.46 -15.79 -9.49
C LEU A 71 23.32 -15.61 -10.75
N GLY A 72 24.08 -16.63 -11.12
CA GLY A 72 25.14 -16.50 -12.12
C GLY A 72 26.18 -15.47 -11.65
N ASP A 73 26.41 -14.42 -12.44
CA ASP A 73 27.34 -13.34 -12.10
C ASP A 73 26.67 -12.19 -11.32
N ALA A 74 25.34 -12.16 -11.23
CA ALA A 74 24.60 -11.08 -10.58
C ALA A 74 24.52 -11.32 -9.07
N THR A 75 24.98 -10.35 -8.28
CA THR A 75 24.95 -10.38 -6.81
C THR A 75 24.00 -9.31 -6.28
N GLN A 76 23.18 -9.66 -5.29
CA GLN A 76 22.25 -8.74 -4.62
C GLN A 76 22.34 -8.88 -3.10
N PRO A 77 22.36 -7.76 -2.36
CA PRO A 77 22.22 -7.81 -0.90
C PRO A 77 20.80 -8.20 -0.53
N VAL A 78 20.64 -9.10 0.43
CA VAL A 78 19.33 -9.47 1.01
C VAL A 78 19.57 -10.12 2.35
N ALA A 79 18.78 -9.72 3.36
CA ALA A 79 18.82 -10.37 4.67
C ALA A 79 17.90 -11.59 4.65
N ILE A 80 18.44 -12.78 4.95
CA ILE A 80 17.67 -14.03 5.03
C ILE A 80 17.91 -14.65 6.40
N ALA A 81 16.84 -15.01 7.11
CA ALA A 81 16.91 -15.71 8.37
C ALA A 81 16.43 -17.16 8.20
N VAL A 82 17.36 -18.10 8.03
CA VAL A 82 17.00 -19.52 7.90
C VAL A 82 16.91 -20.13 9.29
N VAL A 83 15.70 -20.55 9.68
CA VAL A 83 15.45 -21.20 10.97
C VAL A 83 15.32 -22.72 10.78
N ALA A 84 15.94 -23.48 11.69
CA ALA A 84 15.87 -24.93 11.73
C ALA A 84 14.42 -25.44 11.68
N GLY A 85 14.12 -26.28 10.67
CA GLY A 85 12.79 -26.87 10.50
C GLY A 85 11.69 -25.91 10.02
N GLN A 86 12.01 -24.65 9.71
CA GLN A 86 11.08 -23.70 9.11
C GLN A 86 11.33 -23.57 7.60
N VAL A 87 10.31 -23.06 6.89
CA VAL A 87 10.35 -22.75 5.47
C VAL A 87 10.55 -21.23 5.34
N GLU A 88 11.58 -20.86 4.59
CA GLU A 88 11.92 -19.49 4.28
C GLU A 88 11.77 -19.28 2.76
N PRO A 89 10.84 -18.44 2.28
CA PRO A 89 10.73 -18.16 0.86
C PRO A 89 11.77 -17.12 0.42
N LEU A 90 12.25 -17.25 -0.82
CA LEU A 90 13.13 -16.30 -1.48
C LEU A 90 12.60 -16.02 -2.88
N LEU A 91 12.13 -14.81 -3.13
CA LEU A 91 11.69 -14.36 -4.44
C LEU A 91 12.83 -13.72 -5.21
N LEU A 92 13.04 -14.19 -6.43
CA LEU A 92 13.95 -13.62 -7.43
C LEU A 92 13.13 -12.86 -8.48
N GLY A 93 13.27 -11.54 -8.50
CA GLY A 93 12.74 -10.69 -9.56
C GLY A 93 13.58 -10.81 -10.82
N VAL A 94 12.98 -11.26 -11.92
CA VAL A 94 13.69 -11.53 -13.19
C VAL A 94 13.12 -10.70 -14.33
N GLU A 95 13.99 -10.09 -15.13
CA GLU A 95 13.63 -9.41 -16.37
C GLU A 95 14.62 -9.79 -17.46
N SER A 96 14.12 -10.14 -18.64
CA SER A 96 14.95 -10.56 -19.78
C SER A 96 15.97 -11.66 -19.41
N GLY A 97 15.54 -12.62 -18.59
CA GLY A 97 16.37 -13.73 -18.11
C GLY A 97 17.51 -13.34 -17.14
N ARG A 98 17.47 -12.15 -16.56
CA ARG A 98 18.45 -11.68 -15.57
C ARG A 98 17.78 -11.19 -14.31
N LEU A 99 18.50 -11.26 -13.20
CA LEU A 99 18.06 -10.71 -11.93
C LEU A 99 17.93 -9.19 -12.04
N ILE A 100 16.80 -8.63 -11.61
CA ILE A 100 16.60 -7.19 -11.52
C ILE A 100 17.32 -6.69 -10.26
N ALA A 101 18.11 -5.61 -10.39
CA ALA A 101 18.80 -5.03 -9.26
C ALA A 101 17.80 -4.51 -8.21
N GLY A 102 18.00 -4.88 -6.93
CA GLY A 102 17.10 -4.57 -5.82
C GLY A 102 15.87 -5.47 -5.71
N ALA A 103 15.57 -6.34 -6.68
CA ALA A 103 14.36 -7.17 -6.67
C ALA A 103 14.63 -8.58 -6.14
N VAL A 104 15.21 -8.69 -4.95
CA VAL A 104 15.38 -9.96 -4.23
C VAL A 104 14.79 -9.81 -2.84
N TYR A 105 13.85 -10.69 -2.52
CA TYR A 105 13.02 -10.56 -1.33
C TYR A 105 13.01 -11.88 -0.56
N ALA A 106 13.18 -11.83 0.75
CA ALA A 106 13.24 -13.02 1.60
C ALA A 106 12.24 -12.90 2.76
N GLY A 107 11.59 -14.00 3.10
CA GLY A 107 10.52 -14.02 4.09
C GLY A 107 9.16 -13.70 3.47
N ASN A 108 8.09 -14.15 4.13
CA ASN A 108 6.74 -14.07 3.58
C ASN A 108 6.32 -12.64 3.24
N ASP A 109 6.62 -11.68 4.11
CA ASP A 109 6.19 -10.28 3.98
C ASP A 109 6.88 -9.62 2.78
N ASP A 110 8.21 -9.71 2.70
CA ASP A 110 8.99 -9.10 1.60
C ASP A 110 8.71 -9.80 0.26
N VAL A 111 8.48 -11.11 0.24
CA VAL A 111 8.09 -11.81 -1.00
C VAL A 111 6.77 -11.27 -1.55
N ASN A 112 5.78 -11.05 -0.69
CA ASN A 112 4.50 -10.48 -1.09
C ASN A 112 4.65 -9.03 -1.59
N LEU A 113 5.51 -8.25 -0.94
CA LEU A 113 5.85 -6.90 -1.39
C LEU A 113 6.52 -6.91 -2.76
N GLY A 114 7.51 -7.78 -2.95
CA GLY A 114 8.22 -7.95 -4.20
C GLY A 114 7.31 -8.36 -5.35
N LEU A 115 6.34 -9.25 -5.12
CA LEU A 115 5.32 -9.57 -6.13
C LEU A 115 4.47 -8.35 -6.49
N GLY A 116 4.12 -7.51 -5.52
CA GLY A 116 3.41 -6.26 -5.76
C GLY A 116 4.25 -5.24 -6.53
N GLU A 117 5.54 -5.08 -6.20
CA GLU A 117 6.46 -4.22 -6.94
C GLU A 117 6.62 -4.70 -8.39
N LEU A 118 6.89 -5.99 -8.59
CA LEU A 118 7.08 -6.58 -9.91
C LEU A 118 5.81 -6.48 -10.77
N ALA A 119 4.63 -6.56 -10.15
CA ALA A 119 3.35 -6.35 -10.82
C ALA A 119 3.04 -4.87 -11.10
N GLY A 120 3.91 -3.94 -10.67
CA GLY A 120 3.71 -2.49 -10.79
C GLY A 120 2.62 -1.94 -9.87
N LYS A 121 2.22 -2.70 -8.84
CA LYS A 121 1.21 -2.27 -7.84
C LYS A 121 1.79 -1.27 -6.84
N PHE A 122 3.09 -1.37 -6.54
CA PHE A 122 3.76 -0.50 -5.56
C PHE A 122 4.82 0.35 -6.24
N VAL A 123 4.78 1.66 -5.97
CA VAL A 123 5.77 2.60 -6.50
C VAL A 123 6.77 2.88 -5.37
N ALA A 124 8.00 2.42 -5.55
CA ALA A 124 9.07 2.69 -4.60
C ALA A 124 9.32 4.20 -4.51
N MET A 125 9.52 4.70 -3.29
CA MET A 125 9.95 6.07 -3.07
C MET A 125 11.36 6.23 -3.65
N PRO A 126 11.58 7.14 -4.61
CA PRO A 126 12.92 7.40 -5.12
C PRO A 126 13.87 7.85 -4.02
N GLY A 127 15.16 7.57 -4.19
CA GLY A 127 16.18 8.11 -3.31
C GLY A 127 16.09 9.64 -3.23
N PHE A 128 16.15 10.16 -2.01
CA PHE A 128 16.17 11.60 -1.72
C PHE A 128 17.20 11.92 -0.65
N ASP A 129 17.67 13.16 -0.67
CA ASP A 129 18.64 13.68 0.28
C ASP A 129 18.20 15.09 0.68
N LEU A 130 17.57 15.17 1.84
CA LEU A 130 17.05 16.38 2.46
C LEU A 130 17.69 16.57 3.83
N THR A 131 17.34 17.66 4.51
CA THR A 131 17.85 18.01 5.83
C THR A 131 16.68 18.35 6.75
N ASP A 132 16.71 17.84 7.97
CA ASP A 132 15.70 18.15 8.99
C ASP A 132 15.90 19.55 9.60
N GLN A 133 14.97 19.97 10.46
CA GLN A 133 15.02 21.28 11.11
C GLN A 133 16.20 21.46 12.09
N SER A 134 16.84 20.36 12.49
CA SER A 134 18.00 20.35 13.37
C SER A 134 19.32 20.32 12.60
N GLY A 135 19.28 20.20 11.27
CA GLY A 135 20.47 20.09 10.42
C GLY A 135 20.95 18.66 10.19
N HIS A 136 20.21 17.63 10.62
CA HIS A 136 20.55 16.24 10.34
C HIS A 136 20.03 15.80 8.97
N ALA A 137 20.67 14.78 8.39
CA ALA A 137 20.24 14.21 7.12
C ALA A 137 18.86 13.54 7.24
N PHE A 138 17.97 13.87 6.31
CA PHE A 138 16.67 13.24 6.12
C PHE A 138 16.64 12.57 4.75
N ASN A 139 16.73 11.24 4.74
CA ASN A 139 16.85 10.38 3.55
C ASN A 139 16.19 9.02 3.77
N LEU A 140 16.22 8.13 2.78
CA LEU A 140 15.67 6.77 2.88
C LEU A 140 16.21 6.00 4.10
N GLY A 141 17.49 6.18 4.44
CA GLY A 141 18.09 5.55 5.61
C GLY A 141 17.51 6.04 6.94
N SER A 142 17.18 7.33 7.04
CA SER A 142 16.58 7.90 8.27
C SER A 142 15.14 7.46 8.52
N ILE A 143 14.43 7.03 7.47
CA ILE A 143 13.04 6.56 7.54
C ILE A 143 12.91 5.03 7.44
N ALA A 144 14.01 4.31 7.21
CA ALA A 144 14.00 2.86 7.06
C ALA A 144 13.35 2.18 8.27
N GLY A 145 12.45 1.22 8.00
CA GLY A 145 11.74 0.47 9.04
C GLY A 145 10.62 1.24 9.75
N LYS A 146 10.24 2.43 9.27
CA LYS A 146 9.13 3.22 9.80
C LYS A 146 8.09 3.51 8.73
N ASP A 147 6.81 3.40 9.08
CA ASP A 147 5.75 3.96 8.23
C ASP A 147 5.83 5.49 8.34
N VAL A 148 5.85 6.20 7.22
CA VAL A 148 6.00 7.65 7.16
C VAL A 148 4.72 8.30 6.66
N VAL A 149 4.19 9.23 7.46
CA VAL A 149 3.18 10.19 7.01
C VAL A 149 3.90 11.46 6.61
N VAL A 150 3.89 11.80 5.33
CA VAL A 150 4.51 13.02 4.82
C VAL A 150 3.46 14.01 4.33
N ALA A 151 3.53 15.27 4.76
CA ALA A 151 2.67 16.34 4.25
C ALA A 151 3.48 17.45 3.57
N ALA A 152 2.92 17.98 2.48
CA ALA A 152 3.41 19.19 1.84
C ALA A 152 2.99 20.40 2.67
N PHE A 153 3.96 21.26 3.00
CA PHE A 153 3.70 22.47 3.77
C PHE A 153 4.65 23.60 3.35
N HIS A 154 4.44 24.80 3.90
CA HIS A 154 5.50 25.80 4.06
C HIS A 154 5.09 26.79 5.16
N THR A 155 6.06 27.45 5.79
CA THR A 155 5.80 28.21 7.04
C THR A 155 4.97 29.48 6.85
N THR A 156 4.87 29.98 5.61
CA THR A 156 4.12 31.21 5.28
C THR A 156 2.66 30.96 4.90
N CYS A 157 2.18 29.72 4.93
CA CYS A 157 0.78 29.42 4.59
C CYS A 157 -0.13 29.63 5.80
N HIS A 158 -1.19 30.41 5.61
CA HIS A 158 -2.18 30.72 6.63
C HIS A 158 -3.55 30.09 6.33
N GLU A 159 -3.62 29.22 5.33
CA GLU A 159 -4.85 28.53 4.95
C GLU A 159 -4.83 27.06 5.36
N THR A 160 -4.29 26.19 4.51
CA THR A 160 -4.41 24.74 4.71
C THR A 160 -3.31 24.17 5.61
N CYS A 161 -2.09 24.72 5.60
CA CYS A 161 -0.97 24.17 6.38
C CYS A 161 -1.24 24.11 7.90
N PRO A 162 -1.84 25.12 8.56
CA PRO A 162 -2.20 25.00 9.97
C PRO A 162 -3.22 23.88 10.25
N LEU A 163 -4.06 23.51 9.28
CA LEU A 163 -4.98 22.38 9.39
C LEU A 163 -4.25 21.04 9.26
N TYR A 164 -3.21 20.94 8.44
CA TYR A 164 -2.33 19.77 8.39
C TYR A 164 -1.53 19.60 9.69
N ALA A 165 -1.01 20.70 10.26
CA ALA A 165 -0.37 20.67 11.57
C ALA A 165 -1.34 20.19 12.67
N ALA A 166 -2.61 20.64 12.63
CA ALA A 166 -3.64 20.15 13.54
C ALA A 166 -3.93 18.65 13.36
N LEU A 167 -3.99 18.16 12.12
CA LEU A 167 -4.08 16.74 11.81
C LEU A 167 -2.89 15.97 12.41
N PHE A 168 -1.68 16.50 12.28
CA PHE A 168 -0.47 15.86 12.81
C PHE A 168 -0.48 15.79 14.33
N PHE A 169 -1.02 16.79 15.03
CA PHE A 169 -1.27 16.70 16.48
C PHE A 169 -2.25 15.59 16.86
N GLN A 170 -3.28 15.34 16.03
CA GLN A 170 -4.23 14.25 16.27
C GLN A 170 -3.56 12.89 16.02
N LEU A 171 -2.80 12.77 14.94
CA LEU A 171 -2.04 11.57 14.61
C LEU A 171 -0.98 11.26 15.65
N SER A 172 -0.24 12.25 16.16
CA SER A 172 0.83 12.05 17.13
C SER A 172 0.34 11.52 18.48
N LYS A 173 -0.93 11.75 18.83
CA LYS A 173 -1.56 11.18 20.04
C LYS A 173 -1.86 9.69 19.88
N GLN A 174 -2.09 9.22 18.66
CA GLN A 174 -2.60 7.87 18.37
C GLN A 174 -1.53 6.96 17.74
N THR A 175 -0.51 7.54 17.13
CA THR A 175 0.62 6.81 16.55
C THR A 175 1.78 6.74 17.55
N LYS A 176 2.46 5.59 17.61
CA LYS A 176 3.61 5.36 18.50
C LYS A 176 4.73 4.68 17.73
N GLY A 177 5.98 5.07 18.00
CA GLY A 177 7.24 4.33 17.76
C GLY A 177 7.59 3.94 16.32
N THR A 178 6.68 3.29 15.61
CA THR A 178 6.84 2.73 14.26
C THR A 178 6.37 3.67 13.16
N VAL A 179 5.71 4.77 13.51
CA VAL A 179 5.23 5.79 12.56
C VAL A 179 6.03 7.08 12.73
N SER A 180 6.54 7.61 11.62
CA SER A 180 7.21 8.90 11.54
C SER A 180 6.29 9.93 10.88
N LEU A 181 6.00 11.02 11.59
CA LEU A 181 5.31 12.17 11.02
C LEU A 181 6.35 13.15 10.48
N VAL A 182 6.18 13.59 9.25
CA VAL A 182 7.11 14.49 8.57
C VAL A 182 6.34 15.54 7.76
N GLU A 183 6.71 16.80 7.88
CA GLU A 183 6.27 17.83 6.94
C GLU A 183 7.49 18.26 6.10
N VAL A 184 7.36 18.25 4.77
CA VAL A 184 8.44 18.66 3.86
C VAL A 184 8.03 19.93 3.13
N THR A 185 8.92 20.92 3.13
CA THR A 185 8.58 22.24 2.61
C THR A 185 8.32 22.20 1.10
N THR A 186 7.48 23.12 0.62
CA THR A 186 7.27 23.48 -0.79
C THR A 186 7.91 24.83 -1.13
N ASP A 187 8.41 25.57 -0.13
CA ASP A 187 9.18 26.81 -0.26
C ASP A 187 10.57 26.67 0.39
N PRO A 188 11.49 25.91 -0.21
CA PRO A 188 12.84 25.74 0.34
C PRO A 188 13.68 27.02 0.35
N THR A 189 13.24 28.08 -0.33
CA THR A 189 13.96 29.36 -0.32
C THR A 189 13.72 30.15 0.97
N THR A 190 12.51 30.08 1.50
CA THR A 190 12.13 30.68 2.79
C THR A 190 12.39 29.71 3.94
N ASP A 191 12.04 28.44 3.78
CA ASP A 191 12.02 27.44 4.83
C ASP A 191 13.39 26.78 5.02
N THR A 192 14.34 27.58 5.51
CA THR A 192 15.64 27.07 5.99
C THR A 192 15.48 26.23 7.27
N PRO A 193 16.43 25.34 7.62
CA PRO A 193 16.35 24.55 8.86
C PRO A 193 16.10 25.41 10.12
N ALA A 194 16.70 26.60 10.21
CA ALA A 194 16.52 27.52 11.33
C ALA A 194 15.10 28.11 11.40
N VAL A 195 14.49 28.41 10.25
CA VAL A 195 13.09 28.87 10.14
C VAL A 195 12.16 27.74 10.56
N LEU A 196 12.37 26.53 10.05
CA LEU A 196 11.59 25.34 10.42
C LEU A 196 11.66 25.02 11.90
N ALA A 197 12.86 25.09 12.51
CA ALA A 197 13.03 24.88 13.94
C ALA A 197 12.29 25.93 14.78
N THR A 198 12.23 27.16 14.29
CA THR A 198 11.51 28.25 14.96
C THR A 198 10.00 28.05 14.85
N TYR A 199 9.51 27.72 13.66
CA TYR A 199 8.10 27.40 13.41
C TYR A 199 7.64 26.23 14.28
N ALA A 200 8.39 25.12 14.28
CA ALA A 200 8.08 23.94 15.09
C ALA A 200 7.93 24.29 16.59
N ARG A 201 8.83 25.11 17.15
CA ARG A 201 8.74 25.59 18.54
C ARG A 201 7.52 26.48 18.79
N GLN A 202 7.18 27.36 17.85
CA GLN A 202 6.04 28.28 17.99
C GLN A 202 4.70 27.53 18.04
N ILE A 203 4.53 26.51 17.21
CA ILE A 203 3.29 25.72 17.18
C ILE A 203 3.27 24.58 18.20
N GLY A 204 4.43 24.25 18.80
CA GLY A 204 4.58 23.15 19.76
C GLY A 204 4.67 21.77 19.11
N ALA A 205 5.12 21.72 17.85
CA ALA A 205 5.26 20.48 17.08
C ALA A 205 6.50 19.69 17.51
N THR A 206 6.36 18.37 17.55
CA THR A 206 7.43 17.42 17.93
C THR A 206 7.85 16.51 16.79
N TRP A 207 7.21 16.63 15.63
CA TRP A 207 7.53 15.85 14.43
C TRP A 207 8.66 16.47 13.61
N THR A 208 9.04 15.79 12.54
CA THR A 208 10.15 16.23 11.67
C THR A 208 9.66 17.25 10.66
N PHE A 209 10.42 18.33 10.47
CA PHE A 209 10.24 19.25 9.36
C PHE A 209 11.48 19.17 8.49
N ALA A 210 11.34 18.96 7.18
CA ALA A 210 12.48 18.81 6.29
C ALA A 210 12.49 19.81 5.13
N THR A 211 13.70 20.15 4.69
CA THR A 211 14.00 21.08 3.61
C THR A 211 15.27 20.65 2.86
N GLY A 212 15.70 21.42 1.88
CA GLY A 212 16.90 21.19 1.09
C GLY A 212 17.07 22.29 0.05
N THR A 213 17.89 22.06 -0.97
CA THR A 213 17.91 22.94 -2.15
C THR A 213 16.58 22.82 -2.92
N SER A 214 16.21 23.85 -3.69
CA SER A 214 15.02 23.81 -4.53
C SER A 214 14.99 22.60 -5.48
N ALA A 215 16.14 22.18 -6.00
CA ALA A 215 16.24 20.99 -6.85
C ALA A 215 15.97 19.69 -6.07
N GLN A 216 16.53 19.56 -4.86
CA GLN A 216 16.29 18.38 -4.01
C GLN A 216 14.82 18.28 -3.61
N VAL A 217 14.22 19.39 -3.17
CA VAL A 217 12.81 19.42 -2.75
C VAL A 217 11.86 19.20 -3.92
N ALA A 218 12.12 19.79 -5.09
CA ALA A 218 11.34 19.51 -6.29
C ALA A 218 11.44 18.04 -6.72
N SER A 219 12.64 17.45 -6.64
CA SER A 219 12.84 16.02 -6.94
C SER A 219 12.11 15.11 -5.94
N PHE A 220 12.10 15.47 -4.66
CA PHE A 220 11.36 14.76 -3.62
C PHE A 220 9.86 14.75 -3.88
N TRP A 221 9.30 15.90 -4.28
CA TRP A 221 7.86 16.09 -4.48
C TRP A 221 7.33 15.59 -5.83
N LYS A 222 8.20 15.42 -6.82
CA LYS A 222 7.85 14.97 -8.17
C LYS A 222 6.99 13.70 -8.22
N PRO A 223 7.25 12.62 -7.46
CA PRO A 223 6.44 11.41 -7.50
C PRO A 223 5.00 11.61 -7.00
N PHE A 224 4.78 12.62 -6.16
CA PHE A 224 3.48 12.98 -5.62
C PHE A 224 2.74 14.05 -6.45
N ALA A 225 3.35 14.51 -7.56
CA ALA A 225 2.87 15.63 -8.36
C ALA A 225 2.57 16.87 -7.49
N VAL A 226 3.50 17.21 -6.61
CA VAL A 226 3.49 18.45 -5.82
C VAL A 226 4.50 19.41 -6.44
N GLU A 227 4.06 20.64 -6.71
CA GLU A 227 4.92 21.71 -7.21
C GLU A 227 5.41 22.58 -6.05
N LEU A 228 6.56 23.24 -6.23
CA LEU A 228 7.05 24.22 -5.27
C LEU A 228 6.11 25.44 -5.28
N ALA A 229 5.76 25.93 -4.10
CA ALA A 229 4.76 26.97 -3.91
C ALA A 229 5.15 27.83 -2.71
N THR A 230 4.72 29.09 -2.72
CA THR A 230 4.96 30.07 -1.65
C THR A 230 3.67 30.82 -1.34
N GLY A 231 3.51 31.27 -0.09
CA GLY A 231 2.28 31.94 0.34
C GLY A 231 1.04 31.06 0.17
N ASP A 232 -0.14 31.65 0.06
CA ASP A 232 -1.39 30.88 0.04
C ASP A 232 -1.71 30.29 -1.36
N THR A 233 -0.74 29.66 -2.04
CA THR A 233 -0.98 28.89 -3.26
C THR A 233 -0.96 27.40 -2.95
N HIS A 234 -2.06 26.68 -3.24
CA HIS A 234 -2.29 25.36 -2.64
C HIS A 234 -2.11 24.19 -3.62
N THR A 235 -1.21 23.29 -3.27
CA THR A 235 -1.37 21.86 -3.54
C THR A 235 -1.28 21.12 -2.21
N SER A 236 -2.40 21.04 -1.49
CA SER A 236 -2.47 20.34 -0.20
C SER A 236 -2.39 18.83 -0.41
N THR A 237 -1.30 18.22 0.03
CA THR A 237 -1.00 16.80 -0.20
C THR A 237 -0.47 16.16 1.08
N LEU A 238 -1.00 14.98 1.42
CA LEU A 238 -0.41 14.06 2.40
C LEU A 238 -0.19 12.72 1.73
N ALA A 239 0.98 12.13 1.90
CA ALA A 239 1.31 10.81 1.39
C ALA A 239 1.72 9.86 2.52
N LEU A 240 1.45 8.59 2.29
CA LEU A 240 1.87 7.48 3.15
C LEU A 240 2.96 6.69 2.42
N ILE A 241 4.11 6.58 3.07
CA ILE A 241 5.20 5.69 2.66
C ILE A 241 5.25 4.60 3.74
N ASP A 242 5.30 3.33 3.35
CA ASP A 242 5.46 2.27 4.35
C ASP A 242 6.91 2.12 4.83
N ARG A 243 7.10 1.28 5.84
CA ARG A 243 8.41 0.90 6.39
C ARG A 243 9.39 0.25 5.40
N HIS A 244 8.90 -0.23 4.26
CA HIS A 244 9.70 -0.83 3.20
C HIS A 244 10.08 0.20 2.12
N GLY A 245 9.63 1.45 2.25
CA GLY A 245 9.95 2.54 1.33
C GLY A 245 9.03 2.64 0.12
N TYR A 246 7.86 2.01 0.13
CA TYR A 246 6.88 2.13 -0.95
C TYR A 246 5.85 3.21 -0.66
N MET A 247 5.54 4.02 -1.67
CA MET A 247 4.42 4.95 -1.62
C MET A 247 3.11 4.16 -1.71
N ARG A 248 2.21 4.40 -0.76
CA ARG A 248 0.96 3.64 -0.60
C ARG A 248 -0.26 4.44 -0.99
N LEU A 249 -0.44 5.60 -0.37
CA LEU A 249 -1.64 6.40 -0.50
C LEU A 249 -1.27 7.87 -0.53
N VAL A 250 -2.05 8.65 -1.28
CA VAL A 250 -1.92 10.10 -1.36
C VAL A 250 -3.30 10.71 -1.16
N TYR A 251 -3.45 11.48 -0.09
CA TYR A 251 -4.59 12.32 0.19
C TYR A 251 -4.34 13.70 -0.41
N ARG A 252 -5.38 14.29 -1.00
CA ARG A 252 -5.36 15.64 -1.54
C ARG A 252 -6.47 16.47 -0.92
N GLY A 253 -6.27 17.77 -0.89
CA GLY A 253 -7.24 18.71 -0.36
C GLY A 253 -7.05 18.98 1.13
N VAL A 254 -8.09 19.44 1.81
CA VAL A 254 -8.04 19.93 3.19
C VAL A 254 -8.53 18.87 4.17
N PRO A 255 -7.77 18.53 5.22
CA PRO A 255 -8.21 17.56 6.21
C PRO A 255 -9.29 18.13 7.13
N LYS A 256 -10.23 17.27 7.50
CA LYS A 256 -11.19 17.49 8.57
C LYS A 256 -10.52 17.27 9.93
N VAL A 257 -10.29 18.37 10.64
CA VAL A 257 -9.66 18.38 11.97
C VAL A 257 -10.63 18.69 13.12
N GLY A 258 -11.86 19.11 12.81
CA GLY A 258 -12.88 19.37 13.82
C GLY A 258 -12.47 20.47 14.82
N SER A 259 -12.90 20.34 16.08
CA SER A 259 -12.64 21.34 17.13
C SER A 259 -11.33 21.10 17.90
N GLU A 260 -10.64 19.99 17.66
CA GLU A 260 -9.39 19.65 18.34
C GLU A 260 -8.18 20.30 17.64
N ILE A 261 -8.11 21.63 17.70
CA ILE A 261 -7.03 22.42 17.11
C ILE A 261 -6.36 23.27 18.19
N PRO A 262 -5.02 23.25 18.28
CA PRO A 262 -4.27 24.16 19.13
C PRO A 262 -4.65 25.64 18.89
N PRO A 263 -4.92 26.44 19.94
CA PRO A 263 -5.28 27.85 19.78
C PRO A 263 -4.28 28.66 18.96
N SER A 264 -2.98 28.35 19.07
CA SER A 264 -1.91 28.97 18.27
C SER A 264 -2.11 28.80 16.77
N LEU A 265 -2.56 27.61 16.33
CA LEU A 265 -2.86 27.34 14.93
C LEU A 265 -4.12 28.07 14.47
N VAL A 266 -5.16 28.13 15.31
CA VAL A 266 -6.39 28.89 14.98
C VAL A 266 -6.08 30.37 14.76
N THR A 267 -5.25 30.97 15.61
CA THR A 267 -4.85 32.38 15.47
C THR A 267 -3.96 32.66 14.27
N SER A 268 -3.36 31.62 13.68
CA SER A 268 -2.54 31.73 12.47
C SER A 268 -3.36 31.64 11.18
N LEU A 269 -4.65 31.28 11.25
CA LEU A 269 -5.47 31.12 10.06
C LEU A 269 -5.89 32.47 9.47
N SER A 270 -5.86 32.56 8.15
CA SER A 270 -6.49 33.63 7.37
C SER A 270 -8.02 33.47 7.38
N ALA A 271 -8.75 34.43 6.80
CA ALA A 271 -10.19 34.32 6.64
C ALA A 271 -10.60 33.07 5.83
N GLN A 272 -9.82 32.72 4.79
CA GLN A 272 -10.06 31.52 4.00
C GLN A 272 -9.72 30.26 4.80
N GLY A 273 -8.61 30.24 5.55
CA GLY A 273 -8.27 29.12 6.44
C GLY A 273 -9.35 28.84 7.50
N LEU A 274 -9.95 29.90 8.07
CA LEU A 274 -11.10 29.77 8.99
C LEU A 274 -12.35 29.22 8.28
N SER A 275 -12.57 29.59 7.02
CA SER A 275 -13.67 29.06 6.20
C SER A 275 -13.50 27.56 5.95
N GLU A 276 -12.29 27.12 5.60
CA GLU A 276 -11.96 25.69 5.41
C GLU A 276 -12.11 24.88 6.70
N LEU A 277 -11.69 25.45 7.82
CA LEU A 277 -11.92 24.85 9.13
C LEU A 277 -13.42 24.65 9.40
N ALA A 278 -14.22 25.69 9.15
CA ALA A 278 -15.66 25.66 9.40
C ALA A 278 -16.42 24.72 8.46
N SER A 279 -15.97 24.56 7.21
CA SER A 279 -16.57 23.65 6.23
C SER A 279 -16.34 22.17 6.58
N GLY A 280 -15.30 21.89 7.38
CA GLY A 280 -14.87 20.53 7.68
C GLY A 280 -13.98 19.92 6.60
N GLY A 281 -13.37 20.74 5.74
CA GLY A 281 -12.48 20.33 4.67
C GLY A 281 -13.12 19.39 3.65
N ASP A 282 -12.30 18.52 3.05
CA ASP A 282 -12.70 17.61 1.96
C ASP A 282 -13.17 16.23 2.47
N GLY A 283 -13.56 16.14 3.74
CA GLY A 283 -14.23 14.96 4.29
C GLY A 283 -13.33 13.79 4.73
N TRP A 284 -11.99 13.93 4.67
CA TRP A 284 -11.03 12.97 5.21
C TRP A 284 -10.24 13.58 6.38
N GLY A 285 -9.76 12.79 7.34
CA GLY A 285 -9.01 13.28 8.50
C GLY A 285 -8.18 12.21 9.21
N ALA A 286 -7.93 12.41 10.52
CA ALA A 286 -7.10 11.48 11.29
C ALA A 286 -7.60 10.02 11.27
N PRO A 287 -8.92 9.71 11.37
CA PRO A 287 -9.39 8.34 11.31
C PRO A 287 -9.01 7.62 10.01
N ASP A 288 -9.11 8.31 8.87
CA ASP A 288 -8.80 7.73 7.55
C ASP A 288 -7.31 7.40 7.42
N VAL A 289 -6.45 8.33 7.87
CA VAL A 289 -4.98 8.14 7.84
C VAL A 289 -4.57 7.01 8.79
N LEU A 290 -5.18 6.91 9.97
CA LEU A 290 -4.91 5.83 10.93
C LEU A 290 -5.40 4.47 10.41
N GLN A 291 -6.56 4.43 9.76
CA GLN A 291 -7.06 3.23 9.11
C GLN A 291 -6.11 2.77 7.99
N ALA A 292 -5.60 3.70 7.19
CA ALA A 292 -4.63 3.42 6.15
C ALA A 292 -3.31 2.87 6.72
N LEU A 293 -2.76 3.49 7.77
CA LEU A 293 -1.57 2.99 8.47
C LEU A 293 -1.79 1.59 9.04
N GLY A 294 -2.95 1.35 9.69
CA GLY A 294 -3.31 0.02 10.19
C GLY A 294 -3.50 -1.02 9.07
N THR A 295 -3.93 -0.59 7.89
CA THR A 295 -4.06 -1.45 6.72
C THR A 295 -2.71 -1.85 6.16
N ILE A 296 -1.79 -0.90 6.00
CA ILE A 296 -0.41 -1.17 5.54
C ILE A 296 0.24 -2.21 6.47
N ALA A 297 0.17 -1.98 7.79
CA ALA A 297 0.71 -2.91 8.78
C ALA A 297 0.02 -4.29 8.81
N ARG A 298 -1.23 -4.40 8.35
CA ARG A 298 -2.00 -5.67 8.31
C ARG A 298 -1.87 -6.42 6.98
N VAL A 299 -1.64 -5.72 5.87
CA VAL A 299 -1.30 -6.35 4.59
C VAL A 299 -0.02 -7.16 4.72
N GLU A 300 0.93 -6.67 5.51
CA GLU A 300 2.16 -7.40 5.88
C GLU A 300 1.84 -8.70 6.65
N GLN A 301 0.84 -8.70 7.55
CA GLN A 301 0.49 -9.88 8.36
C GLN A 301 -0.47 -10.89 7.70
N SER A 302 -1.13 -10.55 6.58
CA SER A 302 -2.31 -11.31 6.12
C SER A 302 -2.36 -11.64 4.63
N LEU A 303 -1.19 -11.83 4.02
CA LEU A 303 -1.08 -12.48 2.72
C LEU A 303 -0.65 -13.94 2.90
N GLU A 304 -1.48 -14.68 3.64
CA GLU A 304 -1.64 -16.12 3.41
C GLU A 304 -1.96 -16.35 1.92
N PRO A 305 -1.49 -17.45 1.31
CA PRO A 305 -1.93 -17.83 -0.03
C PRO A 305 -3.45 -17.78 -0.08
N ALA A 306 -4.01 -17.22 -1.15
CA ALA A 306 -5.42 -17.38 -1.44
C ALA A 306 -5.75 -18.89 -1.44
N GLY A 307 -6.45 -19.31 -0.40
CA GLY A 307 -6.50 -20.70 0.02
C GLY A 307 -7.60 -20.87 1.07
N GLY A 308 -8.81 -20.49 0.71
CA GLY A 308 -9.98 -20.60 1.56
C GLY A 308 -11.25 -20.39 0.76
N LYS A 309 -12.37 -20.97 1.22
CA LYS A 309 -13.68 -20.63 0.68
C LYS A 309 -14.03 -19.20 1.05
N ALA A 310 -14.68 -18.50 0.13
CA ALA A 310 -15.22 -17.17 0.39
C ALA A 310 -16.18 -17.24 1.60
N PRO A 311 -15.99 -16.42 2.64
CA PRO A 311 -16.88 -16.39 3.80
C PRO A 311 -18.33 -16.20 3.38
N ASP A 312 -19.23 -17.01 3.93
CA ASP A 312 -20.64 -16.94 3.55
C ASP A 312 -21.28 -15.61 3.97
N PHE A 313 -22.27 -15.16 3.21
CA PHE A 313 -23.07 -13.98 3.54
C PHE A 313 -24.49 -14.11 3.03
N THR A 314 -25.40 -13.40 3.71
CA THR A 314 -26.77 -13.16 3.27
C THR A 314 -27.06 -11.68 3.49
N LEU A 315 -27.22 -10.92 2.40
CA LEU A 315 -27.39 -9.47 2.45
C LEU A 315 -28.65 -9.04 1.71
N VAL A 316 -29.20 -7.90 2.13
CA VAL A 316 -30.29 -7.24 1.42
C VAL A 316 -29.69 -6.32 0.35
N SER A 317 -30.29 -6.35 -0.83
CA SER A 317 -29.91 -5.56 -2.00
C SER A 317 -30.64 -4.23 -2.05
N THR A 318 -30.10 -3.25 -2.78
CA THR A 318 -30.75 -1.96 -3.04
C THR A 318 -32.03 -2.09 -3.87
N ASP A 319 -32.34 -3.23 -4.47
CA ASP A 319 -33.65 -3.50 -5.08
C ASP A 319 -34.65 -4.16 -4.11
N GLY A 320 -34.23 -4.45 -2.87
CA GLY A 320 -35.03 -5.10 -1.83
C GLY A 320 -34.95 -6.63 -1.85
N SER A 321 -34.27 -7.24 -2.82
CA SER A 321 -34.03 -8.68 -2.83
C SER A 321 -33.03 -9.11 -1.74
N THR A 322 -33.13 -10.36 -1.30
CA THR A 322 -32.11 -10.98 -0.44
C THR A 322 -31.21 -11.84 -1.29
N VAL A 323 -29.90 -11.64 -1.17
CA VAL A 323 -28.87 -12.36 -1.94
C VAL A 323 -27.97 -13.12 -0.98
N ARG A 324 -27.76 -14.41 -1.27
CA ARG A 324 -26.83 -15.26 -0.53
C ARG A 324 -25.64 -15.62 -1.42
N LEU A 325 -24.45 -15.75 -0.83
CA LEU A 325 -23.27 -16.17 -1.59
C LEU A 325 -23.53 -17.49 -2.33
N ALA A 326 -24.17 -18.46 -1.67
CA ALA A 326 -24.50 -19.76 -2.24
C ALA A 326 -25.32 -19.68 -3.54
N ASP A 327 -26.17 -18.65 -3.70
CA ASP A 327 -26.99 -18.45 -4.90
C ASP A 327 -26.17 -17.87 -6.07
N LEU A 328 -24.99 -17.33 -5.79
CA LEU A 328 -24.08 -16.72 -6.77
C LEU A 328 -23.01 -17.70 -7.27
N LEU A 329 -22.73 -18.77 -6.52
CA LEU A 329 -21.73 -19.78 -6.88
C LEU A 329 -22.11 -20.54 -8.16
N GLY A 330 -21.14 -21.23 -8.76
CA GLY A 330 -21.26 -21.85 -10.09
C GLY A 330 -20.77 -20.96 -11.23
N LYS A 331 -20.52 -19.67 -10.95
CA LYS A 331 -19.80 -18.75 -11.83
C LYS A 331 -18.72 -18.00 -11.03
N PRO A 332 -17.60 -17.61 -11.67
CA PRO A 332 -16.64 -16.71 -11.02
C PRO A 332 -17.30 -15.41 -10.57
N LEU A 333 -16.89 -14.91 -9.41
CA LEU A 333 -17.40 -13.67 -8.81
C LEU A 333 -16.27 -12.64 -8.71
N VAL A 334 -16.63 -11.39 -8.93
CA VAL A 334 -15.83 -10.22 -8.54
C VAL A 334 -16.63 -9.48 -7.48
N ILE A 335 -16.22 -9.59 -6.22
CA ILE A 335 -16.88 -8.95 -5.08
C ILE A 335 -16.12 -7.66 -4.77
N ASN A 336 -16.74 -6.51 -4.95
CA ASN A 336 -16.14 -5.21 -4.68
C ASN A 336 -16.80 -4.57 -3.46
N PHE A 337 -16.00 -4.29 -2.44
CA PHE A 337 -16.37 -3.56 -1.23
C PHE A 337 -16.11 -2.08 -1.45
N TRP A 338 -17.10 -1.23 -1.22
CA TRP A 338 -17.05 0.20 -1.52
C TRP A 338 -17.91 1.03 -0.54
N ALA A 339 -17.71 2.35 -0.55
CA ALA A 339 -18.54 3.33 0.15
C ALA A 339 -18.69 4.62 -0.66
N THR A 340 -19.76 5.39 -0.46
CA THR A 340 -20.06 6.61 -1.23
C THR A 340 -19.03 7.72 -1.00
N TYR A 341 -18.43 7.77 0.19
CA TYR A 341 -17.43 8.74 0.58
C TYR A 341 -16.00 8.37 0.15
N CYS A 342 -15.80 7.23 -0.54
CA CYS A 342 -14.48 6.73 -0.95
C CYS A 342 -14.12 7.20 -2.37
N PRO A 343 -13.20 8.19 -2.55
CA PRO A 343 -12.81 8.66 -3.87
C PRO A 343 -12.22 7.58 -4.80
N PRO A 344 -11.33 6.67 -4.35
CA PRO A 344 -10.82 5.62 -5.23
C PRO A 344 -11.91 4.65 -5.67
N CYS A 345 -12.89 4.36 -4.81
CA CYS A 345 -14.06 3.55 -5.17
C CYS A 345 -14.84 4.21 -6.32
N LYS A 346 -15.12 5.51 -6.21
CA LYS A 346 -15.78 6.29 -7.27
C LYS A 346 -15.05 6.19 -8.61
N ALA A 347 -13.72 6.17 -8.58
CA ALA A 347 -12.88 6.11 -9.78
C ALA A 347 -12.90 4.72 -10.47
N GLU A 348 -12.88 3.62 -9.71
CA GLU A 348 -12.79 2.27 -10.28
C GLU A 348 -14.14 1.64 -10.65
N MET A 349 -15.24 2.02 -10.00
CA MET A 349 -16.53 1.36 -10.21
C MET A 349 -17.04 1.46 -11.67
N PRO A 350 -16.87 2.57 -12.39
CA PRO A 350 -17.19 2.62 -13.82
C PRO A 350 -16.34 1.66 -14.67
N LEU A 351 -15.07 1.43 -14.30
CA LEU A 351 -14.19 0.46 -14.95
C LEU A 351 -14.70 -0.97 -14.73
N LEU A 352 -15.00 -1.34 -13.49
CA LEU A 352 -15.55 -2.66 -13.14
C LEU A 352 -16.86 -2.93 -13.86
N SER A 353 -17.79 -1.98 -13.82
CA SER A 353 -19.11 -2.09 -14.43
C SER A 353 -19.02 -2.33 -15.94
N ARG A 354 -18.24 -1.51 -16.67
CA ARG A 354 -18.07 -1.68 -18.13
C ARG A 354 -17.33 -2.97 -18.49
N SER A 355 -16.28 -3.30 -17.76
CA SER A 355 -15.44 -4.48 -18.05
C SER A 355 -16.16 -5.80 -17.82
N LEU A 356 -17.09 -5.84 -16.85
CA LEU A 356 -17.85 -7.05 -16.53
C LEU A 356 -19.18 -7.12 -17.27
N ALA A 357 -19.75 -5.99 -17.71
CA ALA A 357 -20.91 -5.98 -18.61
C ALA A 357 -20.64 -6.72 -19.93
N THR A 358 -19.39 -6.71 -20.41
CA THR A 358 -18.95 -7.42 -21.63
C THR A 358 -18.54 -8.88 -21.38
N ARG A 359 -18.62 -9.36 -20.13
CA ARG A 359 -18.17 -10.70 -19.72
C ARG A 359 -19.26 -11.43 -18.92
N PRO A 360 -20.32 -11.94 -19.59
CA PRO A 360 -21.47 -12.57 -18.91
C PRO A 360 -21.12 -13.86 -18.13
N GLY A 361 -19.91 -14.40 -18.31
CA GLY A 361 -19.39 -15.53 -17.54
C GLY A 361 -18.92 -15.18 -16.13
N VAL A 362 -18.81 -13.90 -15.77
CA VAL A 362 -18.33 -13.44 -14.45
C VAL A 362 -19.37 -12.51 -13.81
N THR A 363 -19.69 -12.74 -12.54
CA THR A 363 -20.68 -11.94 -11.81
C THR A 363 -20.01 -10.86 -10.98
N LEU A 364 -20.31 -9.59 -11.27
CA LEU A 364 -19.97 -8.47 -10.38
C LEU A 364 -20.95 -8.42 -9.20
N VAL A 365 -20.41 -8.39 -7.98
CA VAL A 365 -21.14 -8.19 -6.73
C VAL A 365 -20.61 -6.91 -6.10
N LEU A 366 -21.46 -5.91 -5.92
CA LEU A 366 -21.11 -4.65 -5.26
C LEU A 366 -21.64 -4.71 -3.82
N ILE A 367 -20.76 -4.62 -2.82
CA ILE A 367 -21.12 -4.61 -1.41
C ILE A 367 -20.79 -3.24 -0.83
N ASN A 368 -21.83 -2.55 -0.37
CA ASN A 368 -21.73 -1.24 0.25
C ASN A 368 -21.57 -1.37 1.76
N GLU A 369 -20.58 -0.70 2.33
CA GLU A 369 -20.18 -0.84 3.73
C GLU A 369 -20.86 0.19 4.64
N GLY A 370 -21.87 -0.24 5.40
CA GLY A 370 -22.41 0.54 6.52
C GLY A 370 -23.28 1.75 6.15
N GLU A 371 -23.68 1.93 4.89
CA GLU A 371 -24.51 3.07 4.46
C GLU A 371 -25.98 2.67 4.22
N SER A 372 -26.83 3.70 4.11
CA SER A 372 -28.24 3.49 3.81
C SER A 372 -28.46 3.08 2.36
N ARG A 373 -29.57 2.36 2.11
CA ARG A 373 -30.03 2.01 0.76
C ARG A 373 -30.06 3.22 -0.17
N ASP A 374 -30.64 4.33 0.30
CA ASP A 374 -30.83 5.54 -0.50
C ASP A 374 -29.50 6.21 -0.87
N ALA A 375 -28.53 6.23 0.05
CA ALA A 375 -27.20 6.76 -0.21
C ALA A 375 -26.47 5.92 -1.27
N ALA A 376 -26.45 4.60 -1.08
CA ALA A 376 -25.83 3.68 -2.02
C ALA A 376 -26.45 3.76 -3.42
N GLN A 377 -27.80 3.78 -3.50
CA GLN A 377 -28.52 3.86 -4.77
C GLN A 377 -28.32 5.21 -5.47
N SER A 378 -28.33 6.31 -4.74
CA SER A 378 -28.08 7.65 -5.30
C SER A 378 -26.67 7.76 -5.88
N PHE A 379 -25.68 7.19 -5.19
CA PHE A 379 -24.30 7.16 -5.65
C PHE A 379 -24.12 6.36 -6.94
N LEU A 380 -24.67 5.14 -7.00
CA LEU A 380 -24.62 4.29 -8.20
C LEU A 380 -25.30 4.96 -9.40
N SER A 381 -26.44 5.61 -9.16
CA SER A 381 -27.17 6.37 -10.17
C SER A 381 -26.32 7.53 -10.71
N GLY A 382 -25.62 8.25 -9.83
CA GLY A 382 -24.68 9.31 -10.21
C GLY A 382 -23.51 8.81 -11.06
N LEU A 383 -23.08 7.56 -10.87
CA LEU A 383 -22.05 6.90 -11.69
C LEU A 383 -22.60 6.19 -12.93
N LYS A 384 -23.91 6.21 -13.15
CA LYS A 384 -24.60 5.48 -14.23
C LYS A 384 -24.35 3.98 -14.19
N ILE A 385 -24.26 3.41 -12.98
CA ILE A 385 -24.13 1.98 -12.77
C ILE A 385 -25.53 1.40 -12.54
N ASP A 386 -26.08 0.77 -13.57
CA ASP A 386 -27.42 0.18 -13.57
C ASP A 386 -27.40 -1.25 -13.01
N ARG A 387 -26.94 -1.39 -11.77
CA ARG A 387 -26.93 -2.66 -11.04
C ARG A 387 -27.18 -2.42 -9.55
N PRO A 388 -27.91 -3.33 -8.87
CA PRO A 388 -28.09 -3.21 -7.44
C PRO A 388 -26.79 -3.49 -6.68
N ALA A 389 -26.68 -2.92 -5.48
CA ALA A 389 -25.63 -3.23 -4.52
C ALA A 389 -26.23 -3.94 -3.30
N LEU A 390 -25.45 -4.82 -2.69
CA LEU A 390 -25.75 -5.45 -1.41
C LEU A 390 -25.33 -4.51 -0.28
N LEU A 391 -26.09 -4.51 0.82
CA LEU A 391 -25.88 -3.61 1.95
C LEU A 391 -25.31 -4.39 3.14
N ASP A 392 -24.02 -4.20 3.44
CA ASP A 392 -23.39 -4.72 4.66
C ASP A 392 -23.56 -3.71 5.81
N SER A 393 -24.82 -3.51 6.24
CA SER A 393 -25.18 -2.46 7.20
C SER A 393 -24.55 -2.64 8.59
N ASP A 394 -24.10 -3.86 8.95
CA ASP A 394 -23.47 -4.15 10.25
C ASP A 394 -21.95 -4.43 10.15
N LEU A 395 -21.38 -4.27 8.94
CA LEU A 395 -19.97 -4.44 8.61
C LEU A 395 -19.43 -5.86 8.90
N LYS A 396 -20.29 -6.87 9.07
CA LYS A 396 -19.84 -8.23 9.38
C LYS A 396 -19.24 -8.90 8.16
N VAL A 397 -19.78 -8.67 6.97
CA VAL A 397 -19.29 -9.30 5.75
C VAL A 397 -17.91 -8.75 5.40
N GLY A 398 -17.74 -7.43 5.36
CA GLY A 398 -16.42 -6.80 5.19
C GLY A 398 -15.39 -7.37 6.18
N ARG A 399 -15.71 -7.41 7.48
CA ARG A 399 -14.82 -8.01 8.50
C ARG A 399 -14.49 -9.48 8.22
N ALA A 400 -15.47 -10.31 7.86
CA ALA A 400 -15.25 -11.73 7.57
C ALA A 400 -14.31 -11.94 6.37
N TYR A 401 -14.38 -11.08 5.37
CA TYR A 401 -13.47 -11.09 4.22
C TYR A 401 -12.08 -10.50 4.51
N GLY A 402 -11.88 -9.96 5.72
CA GLY A 402 -10.65 -9.31 6.13
C GLY A 402 -10.51 -7.90 5.61
N LEU A 403 -11.61 -7.22 5.26
CA LEU A 403 -11.63 -5.85 4.76
C LEU A 403 -10.83 -4.92 5.68
N SER A 404 -9.90 -4.18 5.09
CA SER A 404 -8.94 -3.32 5.78
C SER A 404 -9.02 -1.88 5.30
N ALA A 405 -9.09 -1.70 4.00
CA ALA A 405 -9.30 -0.42 3.35
C ALA A 405 -10.27 -0.58 2.18
N LEU A 406 -10.83 0.55 1.77
CA LEU A 406 -11.68 0.66 0.59
C LEU A 406 -10.93 1.36 -0.56
N PRO A 407 -11.18 0.97 -1.82
CA PRO A 407 -11.94 -0.22 -2.19
C PRO A 407 -11.14 -1.50 -1.89
N MET A 408 -11.86 -2.62 -1.77
CA MET A 408 -11.25 -3.95 -1.80
C MET A 408 -12.05 -4.82 -2.76
N THR A 409 -11.36 -5.50 -3.66
CA THR A 409 -11.97 -6.41 -4.63
C THR A 409 -11.49 -7.83 -4.41
N ILE A 410 -12.42 -8.78 -4.34
CA ILE A 410 -12.16 -10.21 -4.17
C ILE A 410 -12.55 -10.92 -5.46
N PHE A 411 -11.63 -11.70 -5.98
CA PHE A 411 -11.85 -12.57 -7.12
C PHE A 411 -12.10 -13.98 -6.59
N VAL A 412 -13.28 -14.52 -6.88
CA VAL A 412 -13.74 -15.82 -6.38
C VAL A 412 -13.99 -16.74 -7.57
N ARG A 413 -13.49 -17.97 -7.50
CA ARG A 413 -13.73 -19.00 -8.52
C ARG A 413 -15.18 -19.49 -8.47
N SER A 414 -15.60 -20.19 -9.52
CA SER A 414 -16.94 -20.78 -9.62
C SER A 414 -17.27 -21.75 -8.49
N ASP A 415 -16.27 -22.40 -7.91
CA ASP A 415 -16.42 -23.32 -6.78
C ASP A 415 -16.49 -22.61 -5.42
N GLY A 416 -16.37 -21.28 -5.38
CA GLY A 416 -16.40 -20.47 -4.16
C GLY A 416 -15.04 -20.33 -3.45
N THR A 417 -13.94 -20.79 -4.04
CA THR A 417 -12.60 -20.48 -3.50
C THR A 417 -12.19 -19.06 -3.85
N ILE A 418 -11.59 -18.36 -2.88
CA ILE A 418 -10.96 -17.07 -3.17
C ILE A 418 -9.71 -17.33 -4.01
N ASP A 419 -9.67 -16.75 -5.20
CA ASP A 419 -8.49 -16.72 -6.06
C ASP A 419 -7.55 -15.58 -5.68
N ARG A 420 -8.11 -14.38 -5.48
CA ARG A 420 -7.32 -13.20 -5.14
C ARG A 420 -8.10 -12.20 -4.31
N LYS A 421 -7.35 -11.46 -3.49
CA LYS A 421 -7.78 -10.23 -2.83
C LYS A 421 -6.93 -9.07 -3.35
N GLN A 422 -7.58 -8.00 -3.78
CA GLN A 422 -6.98 -6.74 -4.19
C GLN A 422 -7.46 -5.66 -3.23
N ILE A 423 -6.54 -4.94 -2.61
CA ILE A 423 -6.83 -3.78 -1.76
C ILE A 423 -6.39 -2.52 -2.51
N GLY A 424 -7.18 -1.46 -2.42
CA GLY A 424 -6.95 -0.21 -3.13
C GLY A 424 -7.50 -0.24 -4.56
N GLN A 425 -7.42 0.91 -5.22
CA GLN A 425 -8.02 1.14 -6.54
C GLN A 425 -7.51 0.16 -7.60
N LEU A 426 -8.42 -0.45 -8.35
CA LEU A 426 -8.13 -1.26 -9.53
C LEU A 426 -7.87 -0.38 -10.76
N ASP A 427 -6.87 -0.79 -11.55
CA ASP A 427 -6.68 -0.32 -12.91
C ASP A 427 -7.08 -1.41 -13.93
N GLN A 428 -7.20 -1.01 -15.20
CA GLN A 428 -7.63 -1.89 -16.29
C GLN A 428 -6.71 -3.12 -16.43
N ARG A 429 -5.40 -2.94 -16.25
CA ARG A 429 -4.40 -4.00 -16.46
C ARG A 429 -4.53 -5.07 -15.38
N VAL A 430 -4.64 -4.66 -14.11
CA VAL A 430 -4.84 -5.58 -12.99
C VAL A 430 -6.17 -6.31 -13.17
N LEU A 431 -7.24 -5.59 -13.50
CA LEU A 431 -8.55 -6.21 -13.72
C LEU A 431 -8.50 -7.28 -14.83
N ASP A 432 -7.89 -6.99 -15.97
CA ASP A 432 -7.81 -7.96 -17.07
C ASP A 432 -6.95 -9.18 -16.72
N ALA A 433 -5.87 -9.00 -15.95
CA ALA A 433 -5.04 -10.10 -15.47
C ALA A 433 -5.82 -11.05 -14.54
N GLU A 434 -6.46 -10.50 -13.50
CA GLU A 434 -7.20 -11.32 -12.53
C GLU A 434 -8.42 -12.01 -13.18
N LEU A 435 -9.10 -11.35 -14.14
CA LEU A 435 -10.18 -11.98 -14.91
C LEU A 435 -9.71 -13.12 -15.82
N SER A 436 -8.49 -13.02 -16.37
CA SER A 436 -7.90 -14.09 -17.18
C SER A 436 -7.58 -15.33 -16.32
N ASN A 437 -7.16 -15.12 -15.07
CA ASN A 437 -6.90 -16.19 -14.11
C ASN A 437 -8.18 -16.92 -13.69
N LEU A 438 -9.30 -16.20 -13.57
CA LEU A 438 -10.62 -16.80 -13.28
C LEU A 438 -11.19 -17.66 -14.42
N SER A 439 -10.72 -17.48 -15.66
CA SER A 439 -11.25 -18.14 -16.86
C SER A 439 -10.37 -19.27 -17.42
N SER A 440 -9.16 -19.45 -16.87
CA SER A 440 -8.17 -20.41 -17.37
C SER A 440 -8.21 -21.79 -16.70
N GLN A 441 -9.29 -22.15 -15.98
CA GLN A 441 -9.43 -23.44 -15.27
C GLN A 441 -10.80 -24.06 -15.41
#